data_AF-A0A1F6D9F2-F1
#
_entry.id   AF-A0A1F6D9F2-F1
#
_cell.length_a   1.000
_cell.length_b   1.000
_cell.length_c   1.000
_cell.angle_alpha   90.00
_cell.angle_beta   90.00
_cell.angle_gamma   90.00
#
_symmetry.space_group_name_H-M   'P 1'
#
loop_
_entity.id
_entity.type
_entity.pdbx_description
1 polymer ?
#
loop_
_entity_poly.entity_id
_entity_poly.type
_entity_poly.pdbx_seq_one_letter_code
_entity_poly.pdbx_strand_id
1 'polypeptide(L)'
;MNMEQLSKSQIVLLTLLVSFVTSIATGIVTVSLMDQAPPAVAQTVNRIIERTIETVAVAPKTQTAATVVTQEKTVIVKEADLISQALTRVSPSVVRLFTTSTDTPAFLALGVVIDAAGTIVSDADMFKEGDVAIAELASGSRVRVVFSSQDATSAVAYFASATTTTEGKSVVWSPVSIAGVHPALGATVIAIGGKSTPRVGTGIVTTLIASTDEKGPQVIDTDVGADSIFAGSPLITTEGSLLGLRTGVARAASATGFISASVLMKTEEKKDEAQQ
;
A
#
# COMPACT_ATOMS: atom_id res chain seq x y z
N MET A 1 -20.12 56.20 -23.07
CA MET A 1 -19.81 55.23 -24.13
C MET A 1 -21.11 54.55 -24.50
N ASN A 2 -21.61 54.71 -25.74
CA ASN A 2 -22.92 54.18 -26.13
C ASN A 2 -22.78 52.72 -26.55
N MET A 3 -23.51 51.84 -25.86
CA MET A 3 -23.49 50.38 -26.07
C MET A 3 -24.01 49.95 -27.46
N GLU A 4 -24.68 50.88 -28.15
CA GLU A 4 -25.29 50.71 -29.47
C GLU A 4 -24.30 50.76 -30.64
N GLN A 5 -23.03 51.13 -30.41
CA GLN A 5 -21.99 51.24 -31.44
C GLN A 5 -21.04 50.03 -31.51
N LEU A 6 -21.31 48.96 -30.75
CA LEU A 6 -20.46 47.77 -30.76
C LEU A 6 -20.73 46.91 -32.00
N SER A 7 -19.66 46.47 -32.66
CA SER A 7 -19.80 45.52 -33.77
C SER A 7 -20.35 44.19 -33.26
N LYS A 8 -21.02 43.42 -34.13
CA LYS A 8 -21.61 42.12 -33.74
C LYS A 8 -20.60 41.19 -33.05
N SER A 9 -19.35 41.22 -33.49
CA SER A 9 -18.25 40.46 -32.88
C SER A 9 -17.87 40.95 -31.49
N GLN A 10 -17.91 42.26 -31.22
CA GLN A 10 -17.63 42.83 -29.90
C GLN A 10 -18.71 42.49 -28.88
N ILE A 11 -19.98 42.45 -29.31
CA ILE A 11 -21.09 42.01 -28.46
C ILE A 11 -20.90 40.54 -28.07
N VAL A 12 -20.54 39.67 -29.02
CA VAL A 12 -20.27 38.25 -28.74
C VAL A 12 -19.08 38.07 -27.79
N LEU A 13 -18.02 38.84 -27.99
CA LEU A 13 -16.83 38.75 -27.13
C LEU A 13 -17.14 39.22 -25.70
N LEU A 14 -17.96 40.27 -25.56
CA LEU A 14 -18.39 40.79 -24.27
C LEU A 14 -19.30 39.81 -23.53
N THR A 15 -20.24 39.14 -24.22
CA THR A 15 -21.12 38.15 -23.59
C THR A 15 -20.35 36.92 -23.13
N LEU A 16 -19.36 36.46 -23.91
CA LEU A 16 -18.47 35.36 -23.51
C LEU A 16 -17.62 35.73 -22.29
N LEU A 17 -17.05 36.95 -22.26
CA LEU A 17 -16.26 37.43 -21.14
C LEU A 17 -17.09 37.51 -19.85
N VAL A 18 -18.30 38.07 -19.92
CA VAL A 18 -19.18 38.19 -18.76
C VAL A 18 -19.61 36.81 -18.25
N SER A 19 -19.91 35.86 -19.14
CA SER A 19 -20.26 34.49 -18.77
C SER A 19 -19.12 33.78 -18.05
N PHE A 20 -17.89 33.96 -18.53
CA PHE A 20 -16.69 33.38 -17.93
C PHE A 20 -16.42 33.93 -16.52
N VAL A 21 -16.46 35.26 -16.34
CA VAL A 21 -16.24 35.90 -15.03
C VAL A 21 -17.33 35.51 -14.03
N THR A 22 -18.58 35.42 -14.48
CA THR A 22 -19.72 35.04 -13.62
C THR A 22 -19.58 33.61 -13.11
N SER A 23 -19.09 32.68 -13.95
CA SER A 23 -18.84 31.29 -13.54
C SER A 23 -17.80 31.17 -12.41
N ILE A 24 -16.68 31.89 -12.54
CA ILE A 24 -15.62 31.90 -11.52
C ILE A 24 -16.11 32.53 -10.21
N ALA A 25 -16.81 33.66 -10.30
CA ALA A 25 -17.36 34.34 -9.12
C ALA A 25 -18.37 33.46 -8.37
N THR A 26 -19.24 32.76 -9.10
CA THR A 26 -20.23 31.85 -8.50
C THR A 26 -19.54 30.69 -7.78
N GLY A 27 -18.48 30.11 -8.36
CA GLY A 27 -17.71 29.03 -7.76
C GLY A 27 -16.97 29.44 -6.47
N ILE A 28 -16.36 30.63 -6.44
CA ILE A 28 -15.67 31.12 -5.23
C ILE A 28 -16.67 31.39 -4.10
N VAL A 29 -17.84 31.97 -4.41
CA VAL A 29 -18.87 32.28 -3.41
C VAL A 29 -19.48 31.01 -2.83
N THR A 30 -19.77 29.98 -3.63
CA THR A 30 -20.31 28.71 -3.12
C THR A 30 -19.32 27.98 -2.22
N VAL A 31 -18.03 27.95 -2.59
CA VAL A 31 -16.98 27.35 -1.73
C VAL A 31 -16.82 28.14 -0.43
N SER A 32 -16.82 29.47 -0.50
CA SER A 32 -16.65 30.33 0.69
C SER A 32 -17.84 30.25 1.65
N LEU A 33 -19.05 29.98 1.17
CA LEU A 33 -20.21 29.75 2.03
C LEU A 33 -20.22 28.36 2.68
N MET A 34 -19.64 27.36 2.02
CA MET A 34 -19.49 26.01 2.61
C MET A 34 -18.50 26.00 3.78
N ASP A 35 -17.44 26.83 3.69
CA ASP A 35 -16.38 26.94 4.70
C ASP A 35 -16.77 27.80 5.92
N GLN A 36 -17.94 28.46 5.88
CA GLN A 36 -18.47 29.30 6.97
C GLN A 36 -19.52 28.60 7.87
N ALA A 37 -19.69 27.27 7.78
CA ALA A 37 -20.58 26.56 8.69
C ALA A 37 -20.02 26.57 10.13
N PRO A 38 -20.68 27.20 11.13
CA PRO A 38 -20.18 27.21 12.50
C PRO A 38 -20.29 25.80 13.13
N PRO A 39 -19.33 25.38 13.98
CA PRO A 39 -19.37 24.11 14.72
C PRO A 39 -20.37 24.15 15.89
N ALA A 40 -21.62 24.55 15.65
CA ALA A 40 -22.64 24.77 16.68
C ALA A 40 -23.63 23.61 16.88
N VAL A 41 -23.48 22.47 16.18
CA VAL A 41 -24.44 21.33 16.31
C VAL A 41 -23.77 20.01 16.74
N ALA A 42 -22.44 19.96 16.85
CA ALA A 42 -21.76 18.77 17.40
C ALA A 42 -21.80 18.69 18.94
N GLN A 43 -22.06 19.81 19.65
CA GLN A 43 -21.98 19.84 21.12
C GLN A 43 -23.30 19.54 21.85
N THR A 44 -24.46 19.66 21.21
CA THR A 44 -25.74 19.43 21.90
C THR A 44 -26.08 17.94 22.02
N VAL A 45 -25.64 17.10 21.09
CA VAL A 45 -25.89 15.64 21.15
C VAL A 45 -25.09 14.99 22.27
N ASN A 46 -23.82 15.36 22.44
CA ASN A 46 -22.96 14.78 23.48
C ASN A 46 -23.40 15.09 24.92
N ARG A 47 -24.20 16.15 25.13
CA ARG A 47 -24.69 16.51 26.47
C ARG A 47 -25.98 15.78 26.90
N ILE A 48 -26.69 15.13 25.98
CA ILE A 48 -27.96 14.43 26.29
C ILE A 48 -27.71 12.97 26.74
N ILE A 49 -26.56 12.39 26.36
CA ILE A 49 -26.19 11.03 26.76
C ILE A 49 -25.72 11.01 28.24
N GLU A 50 -25.10 12.08 28.72
CA GLU A 50 -24.54 12.15 30.08
C GLU A 50 -25.60 12.25 31.19
N ARG A 51 -26.79 12.85 30.94
CA ARG A 51 -27.79 13.05 32.00
C ARG A 51 -28.82 11.94 32.19
N THR A 52 -28.88 10.93 31.32
CA THR A 52 -29.95 9.91 31.41
C THR A 52 -29.57 8.71 32.29
N ILE A 53 -28.30 8.56 32.69
CA ILE A 53 -27.84 7.39 33.45
C ILE A 53 -27.54 7.68 34.93
N GLU A 54 -27.55 8.95 35.37
CA GLU A 54 -27.25 9.30 36.77
C GLU A 54 -28.44 9.13 37.74
N THR A 55 -29.63 8.75 37.28
CA THR A 55 -30.85 8.76 38.13
C THR A 55 -31.51 7.40 38.30
N VAL A 56 -30.77 6.29 38.41
CA VAL A 56 -31.28 5.09 39.10
C VAL A 56 -30.14 4.33 39.78
N ALA A 57 -29.93 4.59 41.08
CA ALA A 57 -29.60 3.62 42.14
C ALA A 57 -28.71 4.24 43.23
N VAL A 58 -29.33 4.67 44.33
CA VAL A 58 -28.68 4.91 45.62
C VAL A 58 -29.22 3.87 46.62
N ALA A 59 -28.29 3.20 47.31
CA ALA A 59 -28.29 2.76 48.74
C ALA A 59 -27.76 1.30 48.93
N PRO A 60 -27.23 0.91 50.12
CA PRO A 60 -25.77 0.90 50.35
C PRO A 60 -25.21 -0.39 51.03
N LYS A 61 -23.88 -0.40 51.19
CA LYS A 61 -23.03 -1.24 52.07
C LYS A 61 -22.58 -2.62 51.52
N THR A 62 -21.28 -2.75 51.24
CA THR A 62 -20.25 -3.38 52.11
C THR A 62 -19.14 -4.00 51.25
N GLN A 63 -17.88 -3.61 51.55
CA GLN A 63 -16.62 -4.35 51.32
C GLN A 63 -16.14 -4.70 49.90
N THR A 64 -14.92 -4.19 49.65
CA THR A 64 -13.81 -4.88 48.98
C THR A 64 -13.94 -5.14 47.48
N ALA A 65 -13.44 -4.19 46.69
CA ALA A 65 -12.57 -4.47 45.55
C ALA A 65 -11.89 -3.16 45.14
N ALA A 66 -10.57 -3.20 44.98
CA ALA A 66 -9.85 -2.16 44.27
C ALA A 66 -10.34 -2.15 42.82
N THR A 67 -11.31 -1.30 42.52
CA THR A 67 -11.72 -0.96 41.16
C THR A 67 -10.57 -0.20 40.53
N VAL A 68 -9.73 -0.95 39.81
CA VAL A 68 -8.91 -0.42 38.73
C VAL A 68 -9.86 0.32 37.82
N VAL A 69 -9.81 1.65 37.88
CA VAL A 69 -10.40 2.52 36.88
C VAL A 69 -9.59 2.27 35.61
N THR A 70 -10.03 1.28 34.83
CA THR A 70 -9.61 1.12 33.45
C THR A 70 -10.10 2.37 32.74
N GLN A 71 -9.26 3.40 32.70
CA GLN A 71 -9.40 4.43 31.68
C GLN A 71 -9.29 3.67 30.36
N GLU A 72 -10.43 3.39 29.74
CA GLU A 72 -10.50 3.08 28.32
C GLU A 72 -9.97 4.32 27.59
N LYS A 73 -8.65 4.43 27.54
CA LYS A 73 -7.96 5.32 26.63
C LYS A 73 -8.28 4.75 25.27
N THR A 74 -9.36 5.23 24.67
CA THR A 74 -9.64 5.09 23.25
C THR A 74 -8.41 5.62 22.54
N VAL A 75 -7.50 4.71 22.19
CA VAL A 75 -6.35 5.04 21.36
C VAL A 75 -6.96 5.34 20.00
N ILE A 76 -7.16 6.62 19.72
CA ILE A 76 -7.52 7.08 18.38
C ILE A 76 -6.29 6.77 17.52
N VAL A 77 -6.30 5.60 16.90
CA VAL A 77 -5.27 5.22 15.94
C VAL A 77 -5.58 5.98 14.66
N LYS A 78 -4.71 6.92 14.29
CA LYS A 78 -4.84 7.63 13.02
C LYS A 78 -4.38 6.72 11.90
N GLU A 79 -4.95 6.87 10.71
CA GLU A 79 -4.53 6.12 9.53
C GLU A 79 -3.03 6.30 9.23
N ALA A 80 -2.50 7.52 9.42
CA ALA A 80 -1.07 7.78 9.32
C ALA A 80 -0.23 6.92 10.29
N ASP A 81 -0.73 6.65 11.49
CA ASP A 81 -0.05 5.80 12.46
C ASP A 81 -0.07 4.33 12.02
N LEU A 82 -1.15 3.88 11.38
CA LEU A 82 -1.23 2.52 10.79
C LEU A 82 -0.23 2.35 9.65
N ILE A 83 -0.14 3.33 8.74
CA ILE A 83 0.82 3.31 7.64
C ILE A 83 2.26 3.25 8.18
N SER A 84 2.59 4.07 9.18
CA SER A 84 3.92 4.04 9.80
C SER A 84 4.23 2.69 10.46
N GLN A 85 3.25 2.08 11.11
CA GLN A 85 3.40 0.77 11.74
C GLN A 85 3.58 -0.35 10.70
N ALA A 86 2.77 -0.34 9.64
CA ALA A 86 2.88 -1.27 8.52
C ALA A 86 4.27 -1.21 7.88
N LEU A 87 4.78 -0.01 7.61
CA LEU A 87 6.12 0.19 7.07
C LEU A 87 7.20 -0.31 8.02
N THR A 88 7.08 -0.03 9.32
CA THR A 88 8.04 -0.52 10.32
C THR A 88 8.09 -2.04 10.35
N ARG A 89 6.95 -2.71 10.19
CA ARG A 89 6.84 -4.17 10.13
C ARG A 89 7.45 -4.75 8.86
N VAL A 90 7.20 -4.14 7.71
CA VAL A 90 7.55 -4.71 6.39
C VAL A 90 8.94 -4.30 5.91
N SER A 91 9.45 -3.13 6.28
CA SER A 91 10.74 -2.61 5.77
C SER A 91 11.91 -3.60 5.91
N PRO A 92 12.07 -4.36 7.01
CA PRO A 92 13.12 -5.37 7.13
C PRO A 92 13.02 -6.52 6.10
N SER A 93 11.82 -6.79 5.58
CA SER A 93 11.55 -7.82 4.57
C SER A 93 11.79 -7.35 3.14
N VAL A 94 11.95 -6.04 2.91
CA VAL A 94 12.16 -5.48 1.57
C VAL A 94 13.65 -5.29 1.32
N VAL A 95 14.11 -5.82 0.19
CA VAL A 95 15.50 -5.71 -0.26
C VAL A 95 15.56 -5.00 -1.60
N ARG A 96 16.74 -4.46 -1.92
CA ARG A 96 17.05 -3.92 -3.26
C ARG A 96 18.04 -4.82 -3.95
N LEU A 97 17.74 -5.19 -5.19
CA LEU A 97 18.56 -6.07 -6.00
C LEU A 97 19.40 -5.23 -6.96
N PHE A 98 20.71 -5.47 -6.94
CA PHE A 98 21.71 -4.80 -7.76
C PHE A 98 22.52 -5.81 -8.57
N THR A 99 23.09 -5.34 -9.68
CA THR A 99 24.12 -6.09 -10.41
C THR A 99 25.34 -6.38 -9.52
N THR A 100 26.11 -7.40 -9.85
CA THR A 100 27.35 -7.78 -9.14
C THR A 100 28.56 -6.88 -9.42
N SER A 101 28.41 -5.85 -10.28
CA SER A 101 29.48 -4.88 -10.55
C SER A 101 29.88 -4.13 -9.28
N THR A 102 31.18 -4.10 -9.00
CA THR A 102 31.74 -3.45 -7.80
C THR A 102 31.86 -1.93 -7.94
N ASP A 103 32.07 -1.43 -9.15
CA ASP A 103 32.40 -0.02 -9.38
C ASP A 103 31.13 0.83 -9.52
N THR A 104 30.13 0.31 -10.24
CA THR A 104 28.85 0.98 -10.46
C THR A 104 27.71 -0.04 -10.40
N PRO A 105 27.28 -0.46 -9.19
CA PRO A 105 26.17 -1.38 -9.05
C PRO A 105 24.88 -0.73 -9.58
N ALA A 106 24.33 -1.28 -10.66
CA ALA A 106 23.08 -0.83 -11.22
C ALA A 106 21.90 -1.46 -10.48
N PHE A 107 20.91 -0.65 -10.11
CA PHE A 107 19.65 -1.11 -9.53
C PHE A 107 18.87 -1.92 -10.58
N LEU A 108 18.43 -3.13 -10.21
CA LEU A 108 17.64 -4.03 -11.04
C LEU A 108 16.16 -3.96 -10.65
N ALA A 109 15.86 -4.30 -9.40
CA ALA A 109 14.50 -4.42 -8.90
C ALA A 109 14.47 -4.32 -7.37
N LEU A 110 13.27 -4.19 -6.79
CA LEU A 110 13.05 -4.54 -5.39
C LEU A 110 12.81 -6.04 -5.24
N GLY A 111 13.02 -6.57 -4.03
CA GLY A 111 12.65 -7.93 -3.69
C GLY A 111 12.02 -7.99 -2.31
N VAL A 112 11.34 -9.10 -2.03
CA VAL A 112 10.64 -9.34 -0.77
C VAL A 112 11.05 -10.68 -0.21
N VAL A 113 11.47 -10.72 1.06
CA VAL A 113 11.81 -11.94 1.78
C VAL A 113 10.52 -12.62 2.22
N ILE A 114 10.31 -13.88 1.82
CA ILE A 114 9.06 -14.61 2.07
C ILE A 114 9.17 -15.73 3.11
N ASP A 115 10.39 -16.13 3.49
CA ASP A 115 10.61 -17.14 4.52
C ASP A 115 11.87 -16.88 5.37
N ALA A 116 12.01 -17.64 6.46
CA ALA A 116 13.15 -17.55 7.37
C ALA A 116 14.45 -18.13 6.78
N ALA A 117 14.37 -18.89 5.69
CA ALA A 117 15.54 -19.38 4.96
C ALA A 117 16.18 -18.27 4.10
N GLY A 118 15.45 -17.18 3.87
CA GLY A 118 15.90 -16.05 3.08
C GLY A 118 15.53 -16.16 1.60
N THR A 119 14.50 -16.92 1.26
CA THR A 119 13.96 -16.91 -0.10
C THR A 119 13.42 -15.51 -0.39
N ILE A 120 13.92 -14.91 -1.48
CA ILE A 120 13.50 -13.58 -1.94
C ILE A 120 12.69 -13.73 -3.22
N VAL A 121 11.59 -13.01 -3.33
CA VAL A 121 10.78 -12.90 -4.56
C VAL A 121 10.93 -11.54 -5.21
N SER A 122 10.91 -11.50 -6.53
CA SER A 122 10.99 -10.26 -7.33
C SER A 122 10.31 -10.44 -8.69
N ASP A 123 10.44 -9.46 -9.57
CA ASP A 123 9.97 -9.49 -10.95
C ASP A 123 10.91 -10.30 -11.84
N ALA A 124 10.40 -11.37 -12.46
CA ALA A 124 11.19 -12.26 -13.30
C ALA A 124 11.74 -11.59 -14.57
N ASP A 125 11.06 -10.57 -15.11
CA ASP A 125 11.49 -9.91 -16.34
C ASP A 125 12.84 -9.19 -16.20
N MET A 126 13.29 -8.96 -14.96
CA MET A 126 14.54 -8.25 -14.67
C MET A 126 15.75 -9.19 -14.58
N PHE A 127 15.54 -10.50 -14.70
CA PHE A 127 16.57 -11.50 -14.48
C PHE A 127 16.50 -12.63 -15.50
N LYS A 128 17.60 -13.37 -15.63
CA LYS A 128 17.72 -14.60 -16.41
C LYS A 128 18.11 -15.75 -15.50
N GLU A 129 17.84 -16.96 -15.97
CA GLU A 129 18.24 -18.17 -15.25
C GLU A 129 19.76 -18.19 -15.01
N GLY A 130 20.15 -18.46 -13.77
CA GLY A 130 21.55 -18.45 -13.34
C GLY A 130 22.12 -17.06 -13.01
N ASP A 131 21.34 -15.98 -13.15
CA ASP A 131 21.80 -14.65 -12.76
C ASP A 131 22.13 -14.59 -11.26
N VAL A 132 23.20 -13.87 -10.97
CA VAL A 132 23.63 -13.57 -9.61
C VAL A 132 23.45 -12.08 -9.39
N ALA A 133 22.84 -11.72 -8.26
CA ALA A 133 22.63 -10.34 -7.85
C ALA A 133 23.13 -10.11 -6.42
N ILE A 134 23.20 -8.84 -6.04
CA ILE A 134 23.45 -8.40 -4.66
C ILE A 134 22.16 -7.85 -4.10
N ALA A 135 21.66 -8.47 -3.02
CA ALA A 135 20.56 -7.94 -2.23
C ALA A 135 21.11 -7.02 -1.14
N GLU A 136 20.70 -5.76 -1.17
CA GLU A 136 20.91 -4.79 -0.10
C GLU A 136 19.71 -4.79 0.84
N LEU A 137 19.94 -5.15 2.09
CA LEU A 137 18.92 -5.23 3.15
C LEU A 137 18.64 -3.83 3.71
N ALA A 138 17.53 -3.68 4.44
CA ALA A 138 17.19 -2.43 5.13
C ALA A 138 18.27 -1.96 6.12
N SER A 139 19.11 -2.87 6.64
CA SER A 139 20.27 -2.55 7.48
C SER A 139 21.46 -1.95 6.72
N GLY A 140 21.42 -1.94 5.39
CA GLY A 140 22.55 -1.60 4.52
C GLY A 140 23.50 -2.79 4.24
N SER A 141 23.29 -3.94 4.91
CA SER A 141 24.08 -5.15 4.66
C SER A 141 23.84 -5.68 3.24
N ARG A 142 24.89 -6.22 2.62
CA ARG A 142 24.82 -6.79 1.27
C ARG A 142 25.03 -8.29 1.29
N VAL A 143 24.13 -9.00 0.61
CA VAL A 143 24.11 -10.47 0.54
C VAL A 143 24.06 -10.90 -0.92
N ARG A 144 24.81 -11.94 -1.27
CA ARG A 144 24.74 -12.54 -2.60
C ARG A 144 23.46 -13.35 -2.72
N VAL A 145 22.73 -13.17 -3.81
CA VAL A 145 21.54 -13.95 -4.14
C VAL A 145 21.67 -14.52 -5.54
N VAL A 146 21.14 -15.71 -5.75
CA VAL A 146 21.20 -16.44 -7.01
C VAL A 146 19.77 -16.72 -7.46
N PHE A 147 19.47 -16.40 -8.72
CA PHE A 147 18.21 -16.75 -9.33
C PHE A 147 18.03 -18.28 -9.28
N SER A 148 16.94 -18.74 -8.67
CA SER A 148 16.67 -20.17 -8.47
C SER A 148 15.62 -20.68 -9.46
N SER A 149 14.52 -19.96 -9.61
CA SER A 149 13.40 -20.37 -10.47
C SER A 149 12.47 -19.18 -10.72
N GLN A 150 11.48 -19.38 -11.59
CA GLN A 150 10.39 -18.43 -11.81
C GLN A 150 9.06 -19.16 -11.99
N ASP A 151 7.98 -18.46 -11.65
CA ASP A 151 6.63 -18.81 -12.12
C ASP A 151 6.34 -18.00 -13.40
N ALA A 152 6.24 -18.70 -14.53
CA ALA A 152 5.98 -18.11 -15.83
C ALA A 152 4.59 -17.44 -15.93
N THR A 153 3.62 -17.87 -15.11
CA THR A 153 2.24 -17.36 -15.14
C THR A 153 2.14 -16.00 -14.45
N SER A 154 2.87 -15.83 -13.35
CA SER A 154 2.86 -14.59 -12.54
C SER A 154 4.06 -13.68 -12.80
N ALA A 155 5.07 -14.14 -13.55
CA ALA A 155 6.37 -13.50 -13.69
C ALA A 155 7.03 -13.18 -12.34
N VAL A 156 6.88 -14.08 -11.37
CA VAL A 156 7.57 -14.01 -10.08
C VAL A 156 8.87 -14.80 -10.18
N ALA A 157 10.00 -14.15 -9.90
CA ALA A 157 11.29 -14.81 -9.74
C ALA A 157 11.55 -15.14 -8.26
N TYR A 158 12.16 -16.29 -8.03
CA TYR A 158 12.60 -16.79 -6.72
C TYR A 158 14.12 -16.82 -6.66
N PHE A 159 14.68 -16.29 -5.57
CA PHE A 159 16.10 -16.25 -5.32
C PHE A 159 16.46 -17.03 -4.07
N ALA A 160 17.51 -17.85 -4.18
CA ALA A 160 18.19 -18.41 -3.04
C ALA A 160 19.25 -17.41 -2.55
N SER A 161 19.28 -17.14 -1.24
CA SER A 161 20.22 -16.21 -0.64
C SER A 161 21.35 -16.93 0.10
N ALA A 162 22.51 -16.28 0.14
CA ALA A 162 23.60 -16.73 1.01
C ALA A 162 23.24 -16.50 2.49
N THR A 163 23.73 -17.38 3.36
CA THR A 163 23.55 -17.27 4.82
C THR A 163 24.49 -16.25 5.46
N THR A 164 25.45 -15.74 4.70
CA THR A 164 26.40 -14.72 5.13
C THR A 164 26.39 -13.52 4.19
N THR A 165 26.63 -12.34 4.77
CA THR A 165 26.88 -11.10 4.05
C THR A 165 28.19 -11.19 3.26
N THR A 166 28.37 -10.27 2.33
CA THR A 166 29.64 -10.07 1.59
C THR A 166 30.84 -9.75 2.51
N GLU A 167 30.58 -9.37 3.76
CA GLU A 167 31.58 -9.13 4.81
C GLU A 167 31.78 -10.36 5.74
N GLY A 168 31.12 -11.48 5.47
CA GLY A 168 31.24 -12.73 6.24
C GLY A 168 30.38 -12.80 7.51
N LYS A 169 29.53 -11.81 7.79
CA LYS A 169 28.60 -11.83 8.94
C LYS A 169 27.36 -12.68 8.65
N SER A 170 26.86 -13.41 9.65
CA SER A 170 25.59 -14.15 9.54
C SER A 170 24.40 -13.23 9.27
N VAL A 171 23.46 -13.67 8.46
CA VAL A 171 22.25 -12.92 8.09
C VAL A 171 21.05 -13.48 8.84
N VAL A 172 20.25 -12.58 9.43
CA VAL A 172 18.94 -12.92 10.00
C VAL A 172 17.87 -12.34 9.09
N TRP A 173 17.04 -13.23 8.54
CA TRP A 173 15.96 -12.87 7.62
C TRP A 173 14.68 -12.51 8.37
N SER A 174 14.01 -11.46 7.92
CA SER A 174 12.70 -11.04 8.44
C SER A 174 11.66 -11.28 7.34
N PRO A 175 10.96 -12.42 7.31
CA PRO A 175 9.97 -12.69 6.27
C PRO A 175 8.73 -11.81 6.42
N VAL A 176 8.15 -11.41 5.29
CA VAL A 176 6.87 -10.70 5.28
C VAL A 176 5.72 -11.69 5.52
N SER A 177 4.68 -11.24 6.24
CA SER A 177 3.42 -11.97 6.28
C SER A 177 2.64 -11.75 4.98
N ILE A 178 2.16 -12.82 4.34
CA ILE A 178 1.32 -12.71 3.14
C ILE A 178 -0.14 -12.56 3.58
N ALA A 179 -0.87 -11.62 2.97
CA ALA A 179 -2.27 -11.39 3.27
C ALA A 179 -3.10 -12.63 2.88
N GLY A 180 -3.75 -13.27 3.87
CA GLY A 180 -4.65 -14.40 3.64
C GLY A 180 -6.04 -14.03 3.12
N VAL A 181 -6.29 -12.74 2.92
CA VAL A 181 -7.56 -12.21 2.40
C VAL A 181 -7.37 -11.71 0.98
N HIS A 182 -8.40 -11.88 0.15
CA HIS A 182 -8.40 -11.32 -1.19
C HIS A 182 -8.46 -9.78 -1.13
N PRO A 183 -7.80 -9.10 -2.07
CA PRO A 183 -7.87 -7.64 -2.18
C PRO A 183 -9.32 -7.20 -2.41
N ALA A 184 -9.73 -6.12 -1.74
CA ALA A 184 -11.07 -5.54 -1.87
C ALA A 184 -10.99 -4.18 -2.57
N LEU A 185 -11.95 -3.89 -3.45
CA LEU A 185 -12.08 -2.58 -4.09
C LEU A 185 -12.25 -1.48 -3.03
N GLY A 186 -11.55 -0.36 -3.21
CA GLY A 186 -11.55 0.77 -2.29
C GLY A 186 -10.71 0.59 -1.03
N ALA A 187 -10.05 -0.56 -0.82
CA ALA A 187 -9.17 -0.76 0.31
C ALA A 187 -7.90 0.09 0.19
N THR A 188 -7.49 0.73 1.29
CA THR A 188 -6.21 1.45 1.39
C THR A 188 -5.04 0.49 1.27
N VAL A 189 -4.08 0.84 0.42
CA VAL A 189 -2.86 0.07 0.15
C VAL A 189 -1.64 0.98 0.14
N ILE A 190 -0.50 0.38 0.44
CA ILE A 190 0.78 1.07 0.55
C ILE A 190 1.76 0.34 -0.38
N ALA A 191 2.39 1.04 -1.30
CA ALA A 191 3.48 0.51 -2.11
C ALA A 191 4.83 1.01 -1.58
N ILE A 192 5.82 0.11 -1.56
CA ILE A 192 7.20 0.45 -1.20
C ILE A 192 8.05 0.38 -2.46
N GLY A 193 8.81 1.44 -2.72
CA GLY A 193 9.70 1.51 -3.88
C GLY A 193 10.98 2.29 -3.59
N GLY A 194 11.56 2.82 -4.68
CA GLY A 194 12.75 3.65 -4.65
C GLY A 194 14.05 2.89 -4.89
N LYS A 195 14.85 3.40 -5.83
CA LYS A 195 16.08 2.77 -6.32
C LYS A 195 17.24 2.82 -5.33
N SER A 196 17.49 3.99 -4.73
CA SER A 196 18.57 4.22 -3.76
C SER A 196 18.03 4.61 -2.39
N THR A 197 16.94 5.37 -2.36
CA THR A 197 16.25 5.77 -1.13
C THR A 197 14.86 5.16 -1.10
N PRO A 198 14.40 4.59 0.04
CA PRO A 198 13.03 4.13 0.18
C PRO A 198 12.04 5.23 -0.20
N ARG A 199 11.02 4.87 -0.99
CA ARG A 199 9.87 5.69 -1.29
C ARG A 199 8.61 4.93 -0.91
N VAL A 200 7.62 5.69 -0.46
CA VAL A 200 6.32 5.17 -0.06
C VAL A 200 5.29 5.82 -0.96
N GLY A 201 4.47 5.00 -1.61
CA GLY A 201 3.25 5.43 -2.28
C GLY A 201 2.04 4.92 -1.50
N THR A 202 1.02 5.74 -1.35
CA THR A 202 -0.26 5.34 -0.73
C THR A 202 -1.37 5.51 -1.76
N GLY A 203 -2.37 4.65 -1.70
CA GLY A 203 -3.50 4.70 -2.62
C GLY A 203 -4.59 3.72 -2.19
N ILE A 204 -5.51 3.46 -3.11
CA ILE A 204 -6.56 2.48 -2.95
C ILE A 204 -6.53 1.45 -4.08
N VAL A 205 -7.13 0.29 -3.84
CA VAL A 205 -7.43 -0.66 -4.90
C VAL A 205 -8.56 -0.10 -5.76
N THR A 206 -8.26 0.19 -7.04
CA THR A 206 -9.22 0.78 -7.99
C THR A 206 -9.94 -0.27 -8.81
N THR A 207 -9.27 -1.37 -9.14
CA THR A 207 -9.84 -2.45 -9.97
C THR A 207 -9.16 -3.77 -9.67
N LEU A 208 -9.91 -4.87 -9.80
CA LEU A 208 -9.40 -6.23 -9.75
C LEU A 208 -9.56 -6.85 -11.13
N ILE A 209 -8.44 -7.03 -11.83
CA ILE A 209 -8.41 -7.59 -13.17
C ILE A 209 -8.19 -9.10 -13.03
N ALA A 210 -9.21 -9.88 -13.39
CA ALA A 210 -9.08 -11.32 -13.45
C ALA A 210 -8.13 -11.72 -14.58
N SER A 211 -7.36 -12.78 -14.36
CA SER A 211 -6.61 -13.42 -15.43
C SER A 211 -7.57 -14.00 -16.47
N THR A 212 -7.14 -14.01 -17.75
CA THR A 212 -7.84 -14.70 -18.83
C THR A 212 -7.80 -16.22 -18.68
N ASP A 213 -6.77 -16.74 -18.00
CA ASP A 213 -6.71 -18.12 -17.57
C ASP A 213 -7.41 -18.27 -16.21
N GLU A 214 -8.33 -19.24 -16.06
CA GLU A 214 -9.08 -19.48 -14.81
C GLU A 214 -8.19 -19.68 -13.57
N LYS A 215 -6.93 -20.10 -13.79
CA LYS A 215 -5.92 -20.29 -12.73
C LYS A 215 -4.83 -19.22 -12.71
N GLY A 216 -4.89 -18.24 -13.60
CA GLY A 216 -3.87 -17.22 -13.65
C GLY A 216 -4.03 -16.16 -12.55
N PRO A 217 -2.99 -15.37 -12.30
CA PRO A 217 -2.95 -14.41 -11.20
C PRO A 217 -3.99 -13.31 -11.37
N GLN A 218 -4.67 -12.95 -10.29
CA GLN A 218 -5.44 -11.70 -10.23
C GLN A 218 -4.47 -10.51 -10.17
N VAL A 219 -4.71 -9.52 -11.03
CA VAL A 219 -3.99 -8.24 -10.98
C VAL A 219 -4.81 -7.22 -10.19
N ILE A 220 -4.17 -6.63 -9.19
CA ILE A 220 -4.67 -5.57 -8.32
C ILE A 220 -4.24 -4.25 -8.94
N ASP A 221 -5.17 -3.51 -9.51
CA ASP A 221 -4.92 -2.15 -9.97
C ASP A 221 -5.14 -1.14 -8.84
N THR A 222 -4.32 -0.09 -8.83
CA THR A 222 -4.31 0.92 -7.78
C THR A 222 -4.18 2.32 -8.37
N ASP A 223 -4.44 3.36 -7.58
CA ASP A 223 -4.13 4.75 -7.95
C ASP A 223 -2.79 5.24 -7.38
N VAL A 224 -1.96 4.32 -6.86
CA VAL A 224 -0.61 4.66 -6.38
C VAL A 224 0.21 5.23 -7.53
N GLY A 225 0.80 6.41 -7.33
CA GLY A 225 1.57 7.09 -8.37
C GLY A 225 2.67 6.22 -8.98
N ALA A 226 2.64 6.06 -10.30
CA ALA A 226 3.53 5.16 -11.04
C ALA A 226 5.03 5.42 -10.83
N ASP A 227 5.42 6.67 -10.55
CA ASP A 227 6.81 7.05 -10.27
C ASP A 227 7.32 6.55 -8.90
N SER A 228 6.42 6.08 -8.04
CA SER A 228 6.75 5.54 -6.71
C SER A 228 6.94 4.01 -6.73
N ILE A 229 6.62 3.36 -7.85
CA ILE A 229 6.61 1.90 -7.98
C ILE A 229 7.59 1.45 -9.07
N PHE A 230 8.31 0.38 -8.80
CA PHE A 230 9.34 -0.21 -9.65
C PHE A 230 9.13 -1.72 -9.78
N ALA A 231 9.84 -2.38 -10.69
CA ALA A 231 9.88 -3.83 -10.77
C ALA A 231 10.19 -4.45 -9.40
N GLY A 232 9.40 -5.45 -9.01
CA GLY A 232 9.48 -6.14 -7.73
C GLY A 232 8.99 -5.35 -6.51
N SER A 233 8.37 -4.17 -6.70
CA SER A 233 7.81 -3.41 -5.57
C SER A 233 6.69 -4.19 -4.88
N PRO A 234 6.70 -4.31 -3.54
CA PRO A 234 5.57 -4.85 -2.80
C PRO A 234 4.44 -3.83 -2.69
N LEU A 235 3.22 -4.35 -2.74
CA LEU A 235 2.00 -3.70 -2.29
C LEU A 235 1.57 -4.35 -0.97
N ILE A 236 1.35 -3.56 0.07
CA ILE A 236 0.99 -4.04 1.40
C ILE A 236 -0.31 -3.40 1.91
N THR A 237 -0.95 -4.10 2.84
CA THR A 237 -2.11 -3.58 3.58
C THR A 237 -1.68 -2.64 4.72
N THR A 238 -2.64 -1.93 5.32
CA THR A 238 -2.44 -1.09 6.52
C THR A 238 -1.99 -1.86 7.76
N GLU A 239 -2.10 -3.19 7.75
CA GLU A 239 -1.62 -4.08 8.82
C GLU A 239 -0.16 -4.51 8.61
N GLY A 240 0.42 -4.21 7.45
CA GLY A 240 1.77 -4.62 7.08
C GLY A 240 1.85 -6.06 6.57
N SER A 241 0.82 -6.52 5.86
CA SER A 241 0.83 -7.80 5.15
C SER A 241 1.02 -7.58 3.65
N LEU A 242 1.80 -8.44 2.99
CA LEU A 242 2.00 -8.43 1.55
C LEU A 242 0.69 -8.79 0.84
N LEU A 243 0.17 -7.84 0.07
CA LEU A 243 -1.05 -7.99 -0.72
C LEU A 243 -0.73 -8.26 -2.20
N GLY A 244 0.36 -7.70 -2.72
CA GLY A 244 0.76 -7.94 -4.10
C GLY A 244 2.22 -7.61 -4.41
N LEU A 245 2.66 -8.03 -5.60
CA LEU A 245 4.01 -7.81 -6.11
C LEU A 245 3.97 -7.23 -7.53
N ARG A 246 4.78 -6.21 -7.79
CA ARG A 246 4.89 -5.58 -9.12
C ARG A 246 5.73 -6.46 -10.05
N THR A 247 5.09 -7.23 -10.91
CA THR A 247 5.78 -8.08 -11.91
C THR A 247 5.56 -7.60 -13.34
N GLY A 248 6.28 -8.19 -14.30
CA GLY A 248 6.05 -8.02 -15.74
C GLY A 248 4.61 -8.21 -16.18
N VAL A 249 3.97 -9.29 -15.70
CA VAL A 249 2.56 -9.61 -16.00
C VAL A 249 1.63 -8.50 -15.49
N ALA A 250 1.82 -8.04 -14.25
CA ALA A 250 1.03 -6.92 -13.73
C ALA A 250 1.30 -5.62 -14.49
N ARG A 251 2.52 -5.39 -14.98
CA ARG A 251 2.89 -4.20 -15.77
C ARG A 251 2.22 -4.19 -17.14
N ALA A 252 2.10 -5.36 -17.76
CA ALA A 252 1.40 -5.52 -19.02
C ALA A 252 -0.12 -5.28 -18.88
N ALA A 253 -0.71 -5.69 -17.75
CA ALA A 253 -2.13 -5.50 -17.48
C ALA A 253 -2.50 -4.07 -17.04
N SER A 254 -1.67 -3.43 -16.19
CA SER A 254 -1.86 -2.04 -15.76
C SER A 254 -0.53 -1.36 -15.38
N ALA A 255 -0.43 -0.06 -15.69
CA ALA A 255 0.68 0.80 -15.29
C ALA A 255 0.85 0.93 -13.76
N THR A 256 -0.19 0.63 -12.99
CA THR A 256 -0.26 0.69 -11.52
C THR A 256 -0.70 -0.64 -10.89
N GLY A 257 -0.62 -1.73 -11.68
CA GLY A 257 -1.05 -3.06 -11.27
C GLY A 257 -0.06 -3.83 -10.38
N PHE A 258 -0.53 -4.81 -9.62
CA PHE A 258 0.30 -5.74 -8.86
C PHE A 258 -0.30 -7.14 -8.97
N ILE A 259 0.52 -8.18 -9.06
CA ILE A 259 0.01 -9.55 -8.96
C ILE A 259 -0.36 -9.81 -7.50
N SER A 260 -1.54 -10.37 -7.25
CA SER A 260 -1.95 -10.79 -5.91
C SER A 260 -0.91 -11.72 -5.28
N ALA A 261 -0.49 -11.41 -4.06
CA ALA A 261 0.51 -12.18 -3.32
C ALA A 261 0.01 -13.58 -2.92
N SER A 262 -1.27 -13.88 -3.10
CA SER A 262 -1.84 -15.22 -2.94
C SER A 262 -1.13 -16.27 -3.79
N VAL A 263 -0.51 -15.88 -4.93
CA VAL A 263 0.28 -16.81 -5.76
C VAL A 263 1.54 -17.33 -5.07
N LEU A 264 2.00 -16.65 -4.01
CA LEU A 264 3.17 -17.03 -3.23
C LEU A 264 2.82 -18.02 -2.10
N MET A 265 1.52 -18.20 -1.83
CA MET A 265 1.07 -19.21 -0.88
C MET A 265 1.22 -20.58 -1.54
N LYS A 266 1.95 -21.49 -0.87
CA LYS A 266 1.92 -22.90 -1.29
C LYS A 266 0.48 -23.38 -1.16
N THR A 267 -0.13 -23.78 -2.27
CA THR A 267 -1.37 -24.55 -2.24
C THR A 267 -1.07 -25.82 -1.45
N GLU A 268 -1.57 -25.90 -0.21
CA GLU A 268 -1.64 -27.20 0.45
C GLU A 268 -2.60 -28.04 -0.38
N GLU A 269 -2.05 -28.95 -1.18
CA GLU A 269 -2.84 -30.04 -1.74
C GLU A 269 -3.54 -30.72 -0.58
N LYS A 270 -4.86 -30.57 -0.50
CA LYS A 270 -5.69 -31.48 0.27
C LYS A 270 -5.36 -32.88 -0.21
N LYS A 271 -4.57 -33.61 0.58
CA LYS A 271 -4.61 -35.07 0.56
C LYS A 271 -6.00 -35.45 1.00
N ASP A 272 -6.89 -35.61 0.03
CA ASP A 272 -8.20 -36.20 0.27
C ASP A 272 -7.98 -37.55 0.95
N GLU A 273 -8.67 -37.69 2.08
CA GLU A 273 -8.88 -38.93 2.80
C GLU A 273 -9.57 -39.93 1.87
N ALA A 274 -8.76 -40.69 1.13
CA ALA A 274 -9.20 -41.90 0.42
C ALA A 274 -8.46 -43.11 0.99
N GLN A 275 -8.63 -43.34 2.29
CA GLN A 275 -8.42 -44.65 2.92
C GLN A 275 -9.49 -44.86 3.99
N GLN A 276 -10.63 -45.41 3.56
CA GLN A 276 -11.45 -46.35 4.33
C GLN A 276 -12.33 -47.16 3.37
#